data_AF-A0A101IQF2-F1
#
_entry.id   AF-A0A101IQF2-F1
#
_cell.length_a   1.000
_cell.length_b   1.000
_cell.length_c   1.000
_cell.angle_alpha   90.00
_cell.angle_beta   90.00
_cell.angle_gamma   90.00
#
_symmetry.space_group_name_H-M   'P 1'
#
loop_
_entity.id
_entity.type
_entity.pdbx_description
1 polymer ?
#
loop_
_entity_poly.entity_id
_entity_poly.type
_entity_poly.pdbx_seq_one_letter_code
_entity_poly.pdbx_strand_id
1 'polypeptide(L)'
;MRDGIDRLLDILEAIEEIERYTVRGRDAFLQDELVQVWMVHHLQIIGEAASRLPSNLRSTSPGVPWKQLTLSPAKAGRFLFR
;
A
#
# COMPACT_ATOMS: atom_id res chain seq x y z
N MET A 1 -11.86 -16.10 -7.82
CA MET A 1 -11.71 -14.65 -7.59
C MET A 1 -11.44 -14.46 -6.12
N ARG A 2 -10.34 -13.79 -5.70
CA ARG A 2 -10.19 -13.38 -4.29
C ARG A 2 -11.36 -12.51 -3.86
N ASP A 3 -11.80 -12.61 -2.61
CA ASP A 3 -12.89 -11.79 -2.08
C ASP A 3 -12.42 -10.34 -1.85
N GLY A 4 -13.35 -9.39 -1.78
CA GLY A 4 -13.06 -8.03 -1.38
C GLY A 4 -12.52 -7.95 0.05
N ILE A 5 -12.93 -8.86 0.93
CA ILE A 5 -12.42 -8.96 2.31
C ILE A 5 -10.94 -9.34 2.33
N ASP A 6 -10.51 -10.33 1.54
CA ASP A 6 -9.09 -10.71 1.42
C ASP A 6 -8.21 -9.52 1.05
N ARG A 7 -8.69 -8.63 0.19
CA ARG A 7 -7.96 -7.42 -0.21
C ARG A 7 -7.88 -6.36 0.88
N LEU A 8 -8.89 -6.27 1.74
CA LEU A 8 -8.83 -5.40 2.90
C LEU A 8 -7.80 -5.93 3.91
N LEU A 9 -7.70 -7.25 4.06
CA LEU A 9 -6.66 -7.90 4.85
C LEU A 9 -5.27 -7.64 4.27
N ASP A 10 -5.07 -7.82 2.96
CA ASP A 10 -3.81 -7.51 2.27
C ASP A 10 -3.37 -6.04 2.55
N ILE A 11 -4.32 -5.08 2.59
CA ILE A 11 -4.03 -3.68 2.91
C ILE A 11 -3.62 -3.50 4.38
N LEU A 12 -4.35 -4.13 5.31
CA LEU A 12 -4.08 -4.01 6.74
C LEU A 12 -2.72 -4.63 7.11
N GLU A 13 -2.43 -5.81 6.57
CA GLU A 13 -1.14 -6.49 6.77
C GLU A 13 0.01 -5.63 6.24
N ALA A 14 -0.10 -5.08 5.04
CA ALA A 14 0.93 -4.20 4.48
C ALA A 14 1.13 -2.91 5.29
N ILE A 15 0.06 -2.35 5.87
CA ILE A 15 0.17 -1.19 6.79
C ILE A 15 0.91 -1.59 8.06
N GLU A 16 0.56 -2.72 8.69
CA GLU A 16 1.20 -3.20 9.91
C GLU A 16 2.70 -3.45 9.69
N GLU A 17 3.05 -4.04 8.55
CA GLU A 17 4.43 -4.23 8.13
C GLU A 17 5.16 -2.87 8.04
N ILE A 18 4.61 -1.90 7.30
CA ILE A 18 5.21 -0.56 7.20
C ILE A 18 5.39 0.06 8.60
N GLU A 19 4.35 0.06 9.42
CA GLU A 19 4.36 0.66 10.75
C GLU A 19 5.45 0.07 11.65
N ARG A 20 5.66 -1.25 11.60
CA ARG A 20 6.72 -1.95 12.35
C ARG A 20 8.12 -1.38 12.10
N TYR A 21 8.39 -0.88 10.90
CA TYR A 21 9.70 -0.30 10.56
C TYR A 21 9.73 1.23 10.69
N THR A 22 8.59 1.92 10.63
CA THR A 22 8.53 3.38 10.79
C THR A 22 9.01 3.86 12.16
N VAL A 23 8.89 3.05 13.21
CA VAL A 23 9.37 3.38 14.57
C VAL A 23 10.87 3.64 14.65
N ARG A 24 11.66 3.15 13.67
CA ARG A 24 13.11 3.40 13.57
C ARG A 24 13.43 4.82 13.11
N GLY A 25 12.43 5.56 12.62
CA GLY A 25 12.57 6.95 12.20
C GLY A 25 13.16 7.12 10.80
N ARG A 26 13.15 8.38 10.34
CA ARG A 26 13.53 8.76 8.98
C ARG A 26 14.99 8.47 8.64
N ASP A 27 15.91 8.69 9.57
CA ASP A 27 17.34 8.54 9.30
C ASP A 27 17.71 7.06 9.07
N ALA A 28 17.10 6.15 9.84
CA ALA A 28 17.26 4.71 9.64
C ALA A 28 16.71 4.26 8.27
N PHE A 29 15.58 4.83 7.82
CA PHE A 29 15.04 4.58 6.49
C PHE A 29 15.99 5.06 5.37
N LEU A 30 16.54 6.28 5.49
CA LEU A 30 17.41 6.85 4.46
C LEU A 30 18.75 6.11 4.32
N GLN A 31 19.21 5.44 5.37
CA GLN A 31 20.48 4.72 5.39
C GLN A 31 20.36 3.23 5.00
N ASP A 32 19.14 2.71 4.86
CA ASP A 32 18.89 1.28 4.66
C ASP A 32 18.09 1.07 3.35
N GLU A 33 18.79 0.84 2.25
CA GLU A 33 18.21 0.63 0.91
C GLU A 33 17.22 -0.54 0.89
N LEU A 34 17.50 -1.61 1.66
CA LEU A 34 16.61 -2.76 1.74
C LEU A 34 15.28 -2.38 2.41
N VAL A 35 15.32 -1.58 3.47
CA VAL A 35 14.10 -1.05 4.10
C VAL A 35 13.33 -0.14 3.13
N GLN A 36 14.01 0.64 2.29
CA GLN A 36 13.35 1.48 1.28
C GLN A 36 12.60 0.64 0.24
N VAL A 37 13.28 -0.33 -0.37
CA VAL A 37 12.68 -1.25 -1.36
C VAL A 37 11.53 -2.03 -0.73
N TRP A 38 11.72 -2.50 0.50
CA TRP A 38 10.71 -3.23 1.25
C TRP A 38 9.47 -2.39 1.58
N MET A 39 9.63 -1.13 1.98
CA MET A 39 8.52 -0.21 2.19
C MET A 39 7.77 0.09 0.89
N VAL A 40 8.50 0.30 -0.22
CA VAL A 40 7.88 0.51 -1.54
C VAL A 40 7.07 -0.70 -1.97
N HIS A 41 7.56 -1.92 -1.73
CA HIS A 41 6.83 -3.15 -2.02
C HIS A 41 5.48 -3.21 -1.28
N HIS A 42 5.45 -2.89 0.01
CA HIS A 42 4.19 -2.87 0.78
C HIS A 42 3.23 -1.77 0.34
N LEU A 43 3.75 -0.59 -0.03
CA LEU A 43 2.92 0.46 -0.64
C LEU A 43 2.30 0.01 -1.97
N GLN A 44 2.98 -0.85 -2.73
CA GLN A 44 2.42 -1.42 -3.95
C GLN A 44 1.30 -2.42 -3.69
N ILE A 45 1.46 -3.28 -2.67
CA ILE A 45 0.41 -4.21 -2.23
C ILE A 45 -0.85 -3.42 -1.88
N ILE A 46 -0.72 -2.37 -1.06
CA ILE A 46 -1.83 -1.49 -0.68
C ILE A 46 -2.53 -0.93 -1.92
N GLY A 47 -1.76 -0.39 -2.86
CA GLY A 47 -2.31 0.26 -4.03
C GLY A 47 -2.97 -0.70 -5.02
N GLU A 48 -2.41 -1.90 -5.22
CA GLU A 48 -3.00 -2.94 -6.04
C GLU A 48 -4.30 -3.47 -5.42
N ALA A 49 -4.28 -3.78 -4.12
CA ALA A 49 -5.46 -4.25 -3.40
C ALA A 49 -6.58 -3.20 -3.43
N ALA A 50 -6.26 -1.93 -3.15
CA ALA A 50 -7.21 -0.82 -3.20
C ALA A 50 -7.82 -0.64 -4.61
N SER A 51 -7.02 -0.81 -5.67
CA SER A 51 -7.49 -0.70 -7.06
C SER A 51 -8.57 -1.73 -7.41
N ARG A 52 -8.52 -2.91 -6.78
CA ARG A 52 -9.37 -4.08 -7.05
C ARG A 52 -10.52 -4.25 -6.07
N LEU A 53 -10.67 -3.39 -5.06
CA LEU A 53 -11.80 -3.44 -4.13
C LEU A 53 -13.13 -3.21 -4.87
N PRO A 54 -14.20 -3.98 -4.60
CA PRO A 54 -15.51 -3.72 -5.18
C PRO A 54 -16.10 -2.42 -4.61
N SER A 55 -16.98 -1.77 -5.39
CA SER A 55 -17.52 -0.44 -5.07
C SER A 55 -18.36 -0.43 -3.78
N ASN A 56 -19.08 -1.52 -3.49
CA ASN A 56 -19.86 -1.67 -2.26
C ASN A 56 -18.98 -1.55 -1.00
N LEU A 57 -17.78 -2.14 -0.99
CA LEU A 57 -16.85 -2.04 0.14
C LEU A 57 -16.24 -0.64 0.26
N ARG A 58 -15.90 0.00 -0.87
CA ARG A 58 -15.40 1.38 -0.85
C ARG A 58 -16.44 2.36 -0.30
N SER A 59 -17.71 2.14 -0.64
CA SER A 59 -18.83 2.97 -0.18
C SER A 59 -19.12 2.84 1.32
N THR A 60 -18.75 1.72 1.96
CA THR A 60 -18.85 1.56 3.42
C THR A 60 -17.88 2.46 4.18
N SER A 61 -16.79 2.88 3.53
CA SER A 61 -15.75 3.73 4.11
C SER A 61 -15.49 4.96 3.25
N PRO A 62 -16.44 5.91 3.16
CA PRO A 62 -16.33 7.07 2.27
C PRO A 62 -15.27 8.08 2.72
N GLY A 63 -14.85 8.04 4.00
CA GLY A 63 -13.77 8.88 4.52
C GLY A 63 -12.37 8.48 4.06
N VAL A 64 -12.21 7.28 3.49
CA VAL A 64 -10.93 6.81 2.96
C VAL A 64 -10.78 7.30 1.51
N PRO A 65 -9.67 7.97 1.16
CA PRO A 65 -9.45 8.48 -0.20
C PRO A 65 -8.99 7.37 -1.15
N TRP A 66 -9.84 6.37 -1.40
CA TRP A 66 -9.53 5.17 -2.20
C TRP A 66 -8.89 5.46 -3.57
N LYS A 67 -9.31 6.55 -4.22
CA LYS A 67 -8.76 6.98 -5.52
C LYS A 67 -7.29 7.42 -5.44
N GLN A 68 -6.87 7.96 -4.30
CA GLN A 68 -5.49 8.38 -4.06
C GLN A 68 -4.59 7.19 -3.73
N LEU A 69 -5.14 6.21 -3.00
CA LEU A 69 -4.45 4.97 -2.64
C LEU A 69 -4.23 4.04 -3.85
N THR A 70 -5.11 4.12 -4.85
CA THR A 70 -5.04 3.26 -6.04
C THR A 70 -3.75 3.48 -6.83
N LEU A 71 -2.92 2.44 -6.91
CA LEU A 71 -1.76 2.39 -7.79
C LEU A 71 -2.19 1.86 -9.16
N SER A 72 -2.11 2.69 -10.20
CA SER A 72 -2.26 2.20 -11.57
C SER A 72 -0.93 1.61 -12.08
N PRO A 73 -0.94 0.64 -13.01
CA PRO A 73 0.29 0.12 -13.61
C PRO A 73 1.21 1.21 -14.18
N ALA A 74 0.62 2.28 -14.73
CA ALA A 74 1.34 3.45 -15.22
C ALA A 74 2.01 4.30 -14.10
N LYS A 75 1.48 4.26 -12.87
CA LYS A 75 2.08 4.93 -11.70
C LYS A 75 3.17 4.08 -11.05
N ALA A 76 3.02 2.76 -11.05
CA ALA A 76 3.98 1.82 -10.45
C ALA A 76 5.39 1.96 -11.07
N GLY A 77 5.49 2.03 -12.40
CA GLY A 77 6.76 2.22 -13.11
C GLY A 77 7.44 3.56 -12.84
N ARG A 78 6.71 4.57 -12.37
CA ARG A 78 7.28 5.89 -12.02
C ARG A 78 7.76 5.97 -10.56
N PHE A 79 7.27 5.09 -9.70
CA PHE A 79 7.62 5.03 -8.27
C PHE A 79 8.82 4.10 -8.00
N LEU A 80 9.07 3.11 -8.87
CA LEU A 80 10.13 2.11 -8.69
C LEU A 80 11.48 2.49 -9.33
N PHE A 81 11.51 3.44 -10.26
CA PHE A 81 12.69 3.74 -11.07
C PHE A 81 13.19 5.19 -10.91
N ARG A 82 12.93 5.82 -9.77
CA ARG A 82 13.41 7.18 -9.47
C ARG A 82 13.94 7.29 -8.06
#